data_AF-A0A972WMG8-F1
#
_entry.id   AF-A0A972WMG8-F1
#
_cell.length_a   1.000
_cell.length_b   1.000
_cell.length_c   1.000
_cell.angle_alpha   90.00
_cell.angle_beta   90.00
_cell.angle_gamma   90.00
#
_symmetry.space_group_name_H-M   'P 1'
#
loop_
_entity.id
_entity.type
_entity.pdbx_description
1 polymer ?
#
loop_
_entity_poly.entity_id
_entity_poly.type
_entity_poly.pdbx_seq_one_letter_code
_entity_poly.pdbx_strand_id
1 'polypeptide(L)'
;MAVVFLMVAQNSFAGEKQADPEAENQRILVAQSTDDEDDVNDPLETVNRAIFQFNEFFQAVLLNPVAELYNQNLPAVFRTGVRNFLVNLATPVTVANQILQGEPEQALLSVGKFMTNTVVGIGGIADVSRELGHPVKTEDFGQTLGVWGVNEGFYLVLPIFGPSNPRDAIGKFVVDPYFDATGNWIS
;
A
#
# COMPACT_ATOMS: atom_id res chain seq x y z
N MET A 1 -46.75 -66.35 -4.23
CA MET A 1 -46.91 -66.51 -5.69
C MET A 1 -47.54 -65.22 -6.18
N ALA A 2 -46.70 -64.24 -6.55
CA ALA A 2 -46.67 -63.58 -7.87
C ALA A 2 -48.01 -62.85 -8.20
N VAL A 3 -48.06 -61.53 -8.45
CA VAL A 3 -47.54 -60.88 -9.66
C VAL A 3 -47.80 -59.37 -9.56
N VAL A 4 -46.73 -58.58 -9.77
CA VAL A 4 -46.60 -57.34 -10.56
C VAL A 4 -47.62 -56.19 -10.36
N PHE A 5 -47.08 -55.08 -9.85
CA PHE A 5 -47.65 -53.73 -9.85
C PHE A 5 -47.21 -53.01 -11.14
N LEU A 6 -48.16 -52.58 -11.99
CA LEU A 6 -47.90 -51.63 -13.09
C LEU A 6 -49.15 -50.77 -13.35
N MET A 7 -48.95 -49.45 -13.26
CA MET A 7 -49.54 -48.30 -14.00
C MET A 7 -51.04 -48.31 -14.37
N VAL A 8 -51.84 -47.24 -14.39
CA VAL A 8 -51.73 -45.76 -14.40
C VAL A 8 -53.22 -45.32 -14.38
N ALA A 9 -53.69 -44.31 -13.66
CA ALA A 9 -53.76 -42.93 -14.12
C ALA A 9 -54.67 -42.11 -13.19
N GLN A 10 -54.47 -40.80 -13.25
CA GLN A 10 -55.43 -39.71 -13.02
C GLN A 10 -55.44 -38.99 -11.65
N ASN A 11 -54.89 -37.77 -11.75
CA ASN A 11 -55.39 -36.50 -11.24
C ASN A 11 -54.65 -35.85 -10.08
N SER A 12 -53.74 -34.95 -10.49
CA SER A 12 -53.87 -33.50 -10.30
C SER A 12 -53.86 -32.99 -8.85
N PHE A 13 -52.71 -32.47 -8.41
CA PHE A 13 -52.54 -31.14 -7.83
C PHE A 13 -51.05 -30.97 -7.45
N ALA A 14 -50.23 -30.49 -8.38
CA ALA A 14 -48.91 -29.98 -8.04
C ALA A 14 -48.89 -28.54 -8.55
N GLY A 15 -49.01 -27.60 -7.62
CA GLY A 15 -48.97 -26.17 -7.90
C GLY A 15 -47.69 -25.83 -8.64
N GLU A 16 -47.86 -25.29 -9.84
CA GLU A 16 -46.82 -24.65 -10.59
C GLU A 16 -46.33 -23.46 -9.77
N LYS A 17 -45.14 -23.60 -9.18
CA LYS A 17 -44.50 -22.56 -8.40
C LYS A 17 -44.11 -21.47 -9.41
N GLN A 18 -44.99 -20.49 -9.60
CA GLN A 18 -44.69 -19.30 -10.39
C GLN A 18 -43.38 -18.71 -9.86
N ALA A 19 -42.35 -18.73 -10.71
CA ALA A 19 -41.08 -18.10 -10.43
C ALA A 19 -41.36 -16.62 -10.19
N ASP A 20 -40.96 -16.14 -9.01
CA ASP A 20 -41.09 -14.73 -8.65
C ASP A 20 -40.27 -13.89 -9.63
N PRO A 21 -40.91 -13.05 -10.46
CA PRO A 21 -40.21 -12.26 -11.47
C PRO A 21 -39.23 -11.26 -10.85
N GLU A 22 -39.43 -10.88 -9.59
CA GLU A 22 -38.48 -10.01 -8.87
C GLU A 22 -37.20 -10.76 -8.50
N ALA A 23 -37.30 -12.04 -8.12
CA ALA A 23 -36.14 -12.87 -7.80
C ALA A 23 -35.32 -13.22 -9.05
N GLU A 24 -35.97 -13.38 -10.21
CA GLU A 24 -35.27 -13.56 -11.50
C GLU A 24 -34.58 -12.27 -11.96
N ASN A 25 -35.25 -11.13 -11.85
CA ASN A 25 -34.65 -9.82 -12.14
C ASN A 25 -33.49 -9.52 -11.20
N GLN A 26 -33.58 -9.87 -9.91
CA GLN A 26 -32.47 -9.74 -8.96
C GLN A 26 -31.29 -10.65 -9.32
N ARG A 27 -31.54 -11.87 -9.81
CA ARG A 27 -30.47 -12.77 -10.29
C ARG A 27 -29.81 -12.24 -11.56
N ILE A 28 -30.59 -11.67 -12.47
CA ILE A 28 -30.08 -11.05 -13.71
C ILE A 28 -29.27 -9.80 -13.36
N LEU A 29 -29.72 -8.97 -12.42
CA LEU A 29 -28.98 -7.80 -11.94
C LEU A 29 -27.66 -8.19 -11.25
N VAL A 30 -27.68 -9.24 -10.42
CA VAL A 30 -26.46 -9.74 -9.77
C VAL A 30 -25.50 -10.36 -10.79
N ALA A 31 -26.00 -11.11 -11.77
CA ALA A 31 -25.18 -11.70 -12.84
C ALA A 31 -24.63 -10.64 -13.83
N GLN A 32 -25.37 -9.55 -14.08
CA GLN A 32 -24.87 -8.43 -14.88
C GLN A 32 -23.85 -7.57 -14.12
N SER A 33 -23.99 -7.43 -12.80
CA SER A 33 -23.02 -6.69 -11.98
C SER A 33 -21.70 -7.43 -11.74
N THR A 34 -21.59 -8.70 -12.13
CA THR A 34 -20.34 -9.49 -12.03
C THR A 34 -19.53 -9.54 -13.33
N ASP A 35 -20.08 -9.05 -14.45
CA ASP A 35 -19.37 -8.96 -15.74
C ASP A 35 -18.71 -7.57 -15.95
N ASP A 36 -19.03 -6.60 -15.10
CA ASP A 36 -18.24 -5.37 -14.93
C ASP A 36 -17.29 -5.54 -13.74
N GLU A 37 -16.49 -6.63 -13.75
CA GLU A 37 -15.16 -6.49 -13.18
C GLU A 37 -14.49 -5.44 -14.05
N ASP A 38 -14.38 -4.21 -13.53
CA ASP A 38 -13.44 -3.23 -14.03
C ASP A 38 -12.10 -3.95 -14.14
N ASP A 39 -11.82 -4.48 -15.33
CA ASP A 39 -10.52 -5.00 -15.70
C ASP A 39 -9.64 -3.77 -15.62
N VAL A 40 -9.05 -3.55 -14.43
CA VAL A 40 -8.03 -2.55 -14.19
C VAL A 40 -6.89 -3.01 -15.08
N ASN A 41 -6.99 -2.60 -16.34
CA ASN A 41 -6.15 -3.06 -17.43
C ASN A 41 -4.79 -2.46 -17.17
N ASP A 42 -4.01 -3.18 -16.36
CA ASP A 42 -2.62 -2.91 -16.10
C ASP A 42 -1.87 -3.27 -17.38
N PRO A 43 -1.41 -2.26 -18.16
CA PRO A 43 -0.78 -2.51 -19.45
C PRO A 43 0.48 -3.38 -19.34
N LEU A 44 1.02 -3.54 -18.12
CA LEU A 44 2.24 -4.26 -17.82
C LEU A 44 2.04 -5.45 -16.88
N GLU A 45 0.82 -5.98 -16.74
CA GLU A 45 0.49 -7.04 -15.76
C GLU A 45 1.48 -8.22 -15.79
N THR A 46 1.82 -8.71 -16.99
CA THR A 46 2.75 -9.85 -17.14
C THR A 46 4.15 -9.53 -16.60
N VAL A 47 4.64 -8.31 -16.86
CA VAL A 47 5.96 -7.85 -16.39
C VAL A 47 5.92 -7.62 -14.88
N ASN A 48 4.86 -6.97 -14.40
CA ASN A 48 4.64 -6.67 -12.98
C ASN A 48 4.57 -7.95 -12.15
N ARG A 49 3.85 -8.98 -12.62
CA ARG A 49 3.79 -10.30 -11.95
C ARG A 49 5.14 -11.00 -11.94
N ALA A 50 5.91 -10.95 -13.03
CA ALA A 50 7.23 -11.58 -13.08
C ALA A 50 8.21 -10.93 -12.09
N ILE A 51 8.22 -9.59 -12.04
CA ILE A 51 9.05 -8.83 -11.09
C ILE A 51 8.56 -9.07 -9.66
N PHE A 52 7.25 -9.13 -9.43
CA PHE A 52 6.69 -9.45 -8.12
C PHE A 52 7.17 -10.81 -7.62
N GLN A 53 7.14 -11.86 -8.46
CA GLN A 53 7.68 -13.18 -8.08
C GLN A 53 9.18 -13.15 -7.79
N PHE A 54 9.95 -12.39 -8.57
CA PHE A 54 11.38 -12.18 -8.28
C PHE A 54 11.58 -11.50 -6.91
N ASN A 55 10.78 -10.48 -6.60
CA ASN A 55 10.84 -9.76 -5.32
C ASN A 55 10.51 -10.68 -4.15
N GLU A 56 9.46 -11.50 -4.28
CA GLU A 56 9.08 -12.50 -3.27
C GLU A 56 10.22 -13.49 -3.03
N PHE A 57 10.82 -14.03 -4.10
CA PHE A 57 11.96 -14.94 -3.99
C PHE A 57 13.16 -14.27 -3.31
N PHE A 58 13.51 -13.06 -3.74
CA PHE A 58 14.63 -12.31 -3.18
C PHE A 58 14.39 -11.98 -1.70
N GLN A 59 13.17 -11.58 -1.35
CA GLN A 59 12.77 -11.34 0.04
C GLN A 59 12.90 -12.61 0.87
N ALA A 60 12.35 -13.73 0.41
CA ALA A 60 12.38 -15.00 1.12
C ALA A 60 13.81 -15.54 1.34
N VAL A 61 14.68 -15.42 0.32
CA VAL A 61 16.01 -16.06 0.34
C VAL A 61 17.09 -15.17 0.94
N LEU A 62 17.01 -13.85 0.78
CA LEU A 62 18.05 -12.92 1.22
C LEU A 62 17.56 -11.97 2.31
N LEU A 63 16.47 -11.23 2.08
CA LEU A 63 16.08 -10.17 3.01
C LEU A 63 15.54 -10.71 4.33
N ASN A 64 14.67 -11.72 4.30
CA ASN A 64 14.08 -12.34 5.48
C ASN A 64 15.15 -12.92 6.43
N PRO A 65 16.10 -13.77 5.98
CA PRO A 65 17.12 -14.29 6.89
C PRO A 65 18.06 -13.19 7.41
N VAL A 66 18.38 -12.17 6.61
CA VAL A 66 19.17 -11.02 7.08
C VAL A 66 18.40 -10.20 8.12
N ALA A 67 17.11 -9.97 7.89
CA ALA A 67 16.23 -9.26 8.81
C ALA A 67 16.05 -10.05 10.12
N GLU A 68 15.89 -11.36 10.06
CA GLU A 68 15.84 -12.23 11.23
C GLU A 68 17.14 -12.16 12.05
N LEU A 69 18.30 -12.25 11.39
CA LEU A 69 19.61 -12.08 12.04
C LEU A 69 19.75 -10.71 12.69
N TYR A 70 19.35 -9.64 11.99
CA TYR A 70 19.35 -8.28 12.54
C TYR A 70 18.43 -8.18 13.76
N ASN A 71 17.23 -8.76 13.69
CA ASN A 71 16.24 -8.72 14.75
C ASN A 71 16.63 -9.55 15.99
N GLN A 72 17.33 -10.68 15.77
CA GLN A 72 17.82 -11.56 16.84
C GLN A 72 19.06 -10.98 17.54
N ASN A 73 19.97 -10.37 16.79
CA ASN A 73 21.26 -9.90 17.33
C ASN A 73 21.20 -8.50 17.93
N LEU A 74 20.27 -7.64 17.50
CA LEU A 74 20.16 -6.26 17.97
C LEU A 74 18.96 -6.06 18.91
N PRO A 75 19.17 -5.51 20.12
CA PRO A 75 18.08 -5.14 21.01
C PRO A 75 17.12 -4.14 20.35
N ALA A 76 15.83 -4.25 20.67
CA ALA A 76 14.79 -3.40 20.10
C ALA A 76 15.07 -1.90 20.28
N VAL A 77 15.69 -1.50 21.39
CA VAL A 77 16.06 -0.10 21.67
C VAL A 77 17.03 0.46 20.62
N PHE A 78 18.05 -0.31 20.22
CA PHE A 78 19.00 0.13 19.18
C PHE A 78 18.34 0.21 17.82
N ARG A 79 17.52 -0.78 17.46
CA ARG A 79 16.78 -0.80 16.18
C ARG A 79 15.84 0.41 16.06
N THR A 80 15.09 0.68 17.11
CA THR A 80 14.20 1.85 17.19
C THR A 80 14.99 3.15 17.17
N GLY A 81 16.13 3.22 17.86
CA GLY A 81 16.99 4.40 17.88
C GLY A 81 17.55 4.75 16.50
N VAL A 82 18.07 3.76 15.77
CA VAL A 82 18.54 3.94 14.39
C VAL A 82 17.39 4.36 13.48
N ARG A 83 16.23 3.70 13.57
CA ARG A 83 15.04 4.08 12.79
C ARG A 83 14.64 5.54 13.04
N ASN A 84 14.51 5.95 14.29
CA ASN A 84 14.13 7.31 14.64
C ASN A 84 15.15 8.33 14.14
N PHE A 85 16.44 8.03 14.27
CA PHE A 85 17.52 8.88 13.78
C PHE A 85 17.42 9.09 12.27
N LEU A 86 17.23 8.00 11.51
CA LEU A 86 17.10 8.07 10.07
C LEU A 86 15.83 8.82 9.63
N VAL A 87 14.69 8.58 10.29
CA VAL A 87 13.45 9.35 10.05
C VAL A 87 13.66 10.84 10.32
N ASN A 88 14.38 11.18 11.39
CA ASN A 88 14.72 12.56 11.72
C ASN A 88 15.60 13.18 10.63
N LEU A 89 16.55 12.43 10.07
CA LEU A 89 17.42 12.90 8.99
C LEU A 89 16.67 13.15 7.67
N ALA A 90 15.62 12.39 7.39
CA ALA A 90 14.73 12.59 6.24
C ALA A 90 13.77 13.78 6.39
N THR A 91 13.51 14.23 7.63
CA THR A 91 12.50 15.26 7.93
C THR A 91 12.70 16.60 7.20
N PRO A 92 13.94 17.13 7.01
CA PRO A 92 14.15 18.36 6.24
C PRO A 92 13.64 18.29 4.80
N VAL A 93 13.70 17.12 4.17
CA VAL A 93 13.20 16.93 2.80
C VAL A 93 11.68 16.95 2.78
N THR A 94 11.05 16.28 3.75
CA THR A 94 9.60 16.39 3.98
C THR A 94 9.17 17.83 4.21
N VAL A 95 9.91 18.63 5.00
CA VAL A 95 9.63 20.07 5.18
C VAL A 95 9.68 20.81 3.85
N ALA A 96 10.70 20.55 3.03
CA ALA A 96 10.80 21.17 1.70
C ALA A 96 9.62 20.79 0.81
N ASN A 97 9.22 19.52 0.78
CA ASN A 97 8.06 19.05 0.02
C ASN A 97 6.75 19.67 0.53
N GLN A 98 6.52 19.74 1.85
CA GLN A 98 5.33 20.38 2.43
C GLN A 98 5.24 21.86 2.04
N ILE A 99 6.36 22.58 1.99
CA ILE A 99 6.40 23.96 1.49
C ILE A 99 6.02 24.02 0.01
N LEU A 100 6.57 23.13 -0.82
CA LEU A 100 6.27 23.06 -2.26
C LEU A 100 4.82 22.66 -2.54
N GLN A 101 4.21 21.86 -1.66
CA GLN A 101 2.80 21.48 -1.71
C GLN A 101 1.86 22.56 -1.17
N GLY A 102 2.39 23.63 -0.54
CA GLY A 102 1.58 24.71 0.03
C GLY A 102 0.94 24.36 1.37
N GLU A 103 1.54 23.44 2.14
CA GLU A 103 1.11 23.02 3.49
C GLU A 103 2.02 23.65 4.60
N PRO A 104 1.97 24.96 4.86
CA PRO A 104 2.86 25.62 5.81
C PRO A 104 2.66 25.19 7.26
N GLU A 105 1.44 24.81 7.65
CA GLU A 105 1.15 24.30 8.99
C GLU A 105 1.88 22.98 9.25
N GLN A 106 1.83 22.05 8.28
CA GLN A 106 2.54 20.78 8.37
C GLN A 106 4.06 20.98 8.37
N ALA A 107 4.57 21.89 7.53
CA ALA A 107 5.98 22.24 7.52
C ALA A 107 6.47 22.72 8.90
N LEU A 108 5.69 23.57 9.59
CA LEU A 108 6.04 24.06 10.92
C LEU A 108 6.04 22.94 11.97
N LEU A 109 5.06 22.03 11.92
CA LEU A 109 5.01 20.87 12.81
C LEU A 109 6.21 19.94 12.58
N SER A 110 6.55 19.67 11.32
CA SER A 110 7.72 18.87 10.92
C SER A 110 9.05 19.49 11.40
N VAL A 111 9.20 20.82 11.28
CA VAL A 111 10.37 21.54 11.81
C VAL A 111 10.43 21.45 13.33
N GLY A 112 9.31 21.65 14.02
CA GLY A 112 9.24 21.53 15.47
C GLY A 112 9.64 20.12 15.94
N LYS A 113 9.15 19.09 15.24
CA LYS A 113 9.53 17.68 15.45
C LYS A 113 11.03 17.47 15.26
N PHE A 114 11.59 17.90 14.12
CA PHE A 114 13.01 17.76 13.82
C PHE A 114 13.89 18.42 14.89
N MET A 115 13.57 19.66 15.25
CA MET A 115 14.34 20.41 16.24
C MET A 115 14.26 19.75 17.62
N THR A 116 13.07 19.33 18.06
CA THR A 116 12.88 18.68 19.35
C THR A 116 13.63 17.35 19.41
N ASN A 117 13.50 16.52 18.38
CA ASN A 117 14.18 15.22 18.30
C ASN A 117 15.70 15.38 18.19
N THR A 118 16.19 16.39 17.47
CA THR A 118 17.63 16.65 17.35
C THR A 118 18.24 17.18 18.64
N VAL A 119 17.58 18.12 19.32
CA VAL A 119 18.11 18.79 20.51
C VAL A 119 17.88 17.95 21.77
N VAL A 120 16.66 17.48 21.99
CA VAL A 120 16.26 16.75 23.21
C VAL A 120 16.44 15.24 23.01
N GLY A 121 16.15 14.74 21.82
CA GLY A 121 16.19 13.32 21.47
C GLY A 121 17.57 12.78 21.10
N ILE A 122 18.65 13.46 21.47
CA ILE A 122 20.05 13.07 21.17
C ILE A 122 20.24 12.85 19.65
N GLY A 123 20.08 13.91 18.87
CA GLY A 123 20.25 13.86 17.41
C GLY A 123 19.14 13.13 16.65
N GLY A 124 18.04 12.79 17.32
CA GLY A 124 16.89 12.09 16.73
C GLY A 124 16.79 10.61 17.06
N ILE A 125 17.68 10.07 17.89
CA ILE A 125 17.63 8.66 18.33
C ILE A 125 16.38 8.41 19.18
N ALA A 126 16.03 9.35 20.05
CA ALA A 126 14.79 9.32 20.81
C ALA A 126 13.74 10.22 20.14
N ASP A 127 12.59 9.65 19.78
CA ASP A 127 11.46 10.41 19.22
C ASP A 127 10.61 11.02 20.34
N VAL A 128 11.13 12.06 20.97
CA VAL A 128 10.46 12.81 22.05
C VAL A 128 9.26 13.59 21.51
N SER A 129 9.30 13.98 20.24
CA SER A 129 8.22 14.74 19.59
C SER A 129 6.88 13.99 19.53
N ARG A 130 6.89 12.65 19.56
CA ARG A 130 5.67 11.84 19.56
C ARG A 130 4.77 12.11 20.76
N GLU A 131 5.34 12.53 21.89
CA GLU A 131 4.59 12.87 23.11
C GLU A 131 3.85 14.22 22.99
N LEU A 132 4.20 15.03 21.99
CA LEU A 132 3.58 16.34 21.76
C LEU A 132 2.26 16.27 20.96
N GLY A 133 1.82 15.07 20.56
CA GLY A 133 0.43 14.81 20.13
C GLY A 133 0.04 15.25 18.72
N HIS A 134 0.98 15.73 17.88
CA HIS A 134 0.68 16.15 16.52
C HIS A 134 1.08 15.08 15.48
N PRO A 135 0.15 14.57 14.66
CA PRO A 135 0.48 13.65 13.58
C PRO A 135 1.15 14.43 12.44
N VAL A 136 2.47 14.30 12.35
CA VAL A 136 3.26 14.84 11.22
C VAL A 136 3.16 13.87 10.05
N LYS A 137 2.80 14.37 8.86
CA LYS A 137 2.82 13.60 7.62
C LYS A 137 4.25 13.50 7.09
N THR A 138 4.61 12.34 6.55
CA THR A 138 5.83 12.17 5.77
C THR A 138 5.47 12.41 4.30
N GLU A 139 6.15 13.38 3.68
CA GLU A 139 5.90 13.79 2.30
C GLU A 139 7.16 13.61 1.45
N ASP A 140 7.00 13.03 0.27
CA ASP A 140 8.06 12.82 -0.73
C ASP A 140 7.84 13.66 -2.00
N PHE A 141 8.82 13.63 -2.92
CA PHE A 141 8.75 14.44 -4.13
C PHE A 141 7.68 13.93 -5.12
N GLY A 142 7.38 12.63 -5.13
CA GLY A 142 6.32 12.05 -5.97
C GLY A 142 4.96 12.63 -5.62
N GLN A 143 4.66 12.74 -4.32
CA GLN A 143 3.46 13.38 -3.80
C GLN A 143 3.41 14.88 -4.16
N THR A 144 4.54 15.58 -4.06
CA THR A 144 4.64 16.99 -4.48
C THR A 144 4.29 17.18 -5.95
N LEU A 145 4.81 16.32 -6.84
CA LEU A 145 4.46 16.34 -8.26
C LEU A 145 2.96 16.04 -8.49
N GLY A 146 2.36 15.19 -7.66
CA GLY A 146 0.92 14.94 -7.67
C GLY A 146 0.10 16.19 -7.38
N VAL A 147 0.47 16.98 -6.37
CA VAL A 147 -0.18 18.27 -6.05
C VAL A 147 -0.08 19.25 -7.24
N TRP A 148 1.02 19.18 -7.99
CA TRP A 148 1.26 20.04 -9.15
C TRP A 148 0.62 19.53 -10.44
N GLY A 149 -0.21 18.47 -10.36
CA GLY A 149 -1.01 17.97 -11.49
C GLY A 149 -0.31 16.91 -12.34
N VAL A 150 0.81 16.36 -11.89
CA VAL A 150 1.43 15.20 -12.55
C VAL A 150 0.68 13.93 -12.14
N ASN A 151 -0.02 13.33 -13.09
CA ASN A 151 -0.69 12.05 -12.90
C ASN A 151 0.32 10.96 -12.56
N GLU A 152 -0.09 10.03 -11.70
CA GLU A 152 0.72 8.89 -11.27
C GLU A 152 1.15 7.98 -12.43
N GLY A 153 0.32 7.85 -13.47
CA GLY A 153 0.57 7.00 -14.62
C GLY A 153 0.03 5.59 -14.42
N PHE A 154 0.56 4.62 -15.17
CA PHE A 154 0.17 3.21 -15.06
C PHE A 154 0.81 2.54 -13.84
N TYR A 155 0.22 1.44 -13.36
CA TYR A 155 0.77 0.65 -12.27
C TYR A 155 2.04 -0.09 -12.72
N LEU A 156 3.09 -0.06 -11.90
CA LEU A 156 4.31 -0.82 -12.16
C LEU A 156 4.86 -1.44 -10.89
N VAL A 157 5.52 -2.59 -11.02
CA VAL A 157 6.23 -3.22 -9.91
C VAL A 157 7.71 -3.10 -10.16
N LEU A 158 8.43 -2.50 -9.21
CA LEU A 158 9.87 -2.32 -9.28
C LEU A 158 10.60 -3.51 -8.66
N PRO A 159 11.73 -3.95 -9.25
CA PRO A 159 12.58 -4.95 -8.64
C PRO A 159 13.03 -4.48 -7.26
N ILE A 160 12.94 -5.34 -6.25
CA ILE A 160 13.31 -5.12 -4.84
C ILE A 160 12.40 -4.13 -4.08
N PHE A 161 11.87 -3.10 -4.74
CA PHE A 161 11.13 -1.99 -4.09
C PHE A 161 9.60 -2.14 -4.09
N GLY A 162 9.05 -3.07 -4.88
CA GLY A 162 7.62 -3.38 -4.85
C GLY A 162 6.74 -2.48 -5.74
N PRO A 163 5.42 -2.44 -5.48
CA PRO A 163 4.45 -1.64 -6.23
C PRO A 163 4.77 -0.15 -6.25
N SER A 164 4.63 0.50 -7.41
CA SER A 164 4.87 1.93 -7.63
C SER A 164 4.12 2.40 -8.90
N ASN A 165 4.25 3.68 -9.22
CA ASN A 165 3.88 4.25 -10.51
C ASN A 165 5.09 5.03 -11.10
N PRO A 166 5.09 5.42 -12.39
CA PRO A 166 6.20 6.12 -13.03
C PRO A 166 6.60 7.42 -12.33
N ARG A 167 5.64 8.20 -11.85
CA ARG A 167 5.90 9.46 -11.15
C ARG A 167 6.66 9.22 -9.84
N ASP A 168 6.14 8.31 -9.03
CA ASP A 168 6.72 7.98 -7.72
C ASP A 168 8.05 7.24 -7.89
N ALA A 169 8.24 6.46 -8.97
CA ALA A 169 9.54 5.90 -9.31
C ALA A 169 10.57 6.99 -9.65
N ILE A 170 10.19 8.03 -10.41
CA ILE A 170 11.09 9.16 -10.69
C ILE A 170 11.40 9.92 -9.39
N GLY A 171 10.39 10.18 -8.54
CA GLY A 171 10.60 10.74 -7.21
C GLY A 171 11.62 9.94 -6.42
N LYS A 172 11.33 8.65 -6.23
CA LYS A 172 12.10 7.71 -5.40
C LYS A 172 13.53 7.43 -5.88
N PHE A 173 13.78 7.38 -7.20
CA PHE A 173 15.10 6.99 -7.73
C PHE A 173 15.91 8.13 -8.33
N VAL A 174 15.26 9.23 -8.72
CA VAL A 174 15.93 10.33 -9.42
C VAL A 174 16.01 11.59 -8.59
N VAL A 175 15.05 11.85 -7.70
CA VAL A 175 15.00 13.12 -6.96
C VAL A 175 15.30 12.91 -5.49
N ASP A 176 14.56 12.02 -4.82
CA ASP A 176 14.70 11.76 -3.39
C ASP A 176 16.13 11.33 -3.00
N PRO A 177 16.88 10.49 -3.75
CA PRO A 177 18.24 10.12 -3.35
C PRO A 177 19.24 11.28 -3.29
N TYR A 178 18.97 12.41 -3.96
CA TYR A 178 19.81 13.61 -3.89
C TYR A 178 19.54 14.46 -2.65
N PHE A 179 18.34 14.37 -2.08
CA PHE A 179 17.90 15.22 -0.97
C PHE A 179 17.72 14.41 0.32
N ASP A 180 17.17 13.21 0.23
CA ASP A 180 17.01 12.20 1.27
C ASP A 180 17.58 10.85 0.79
N ALA A 181 18.85 10.63 1.09
CA ALA A 181 19.54 9.39 0.74
C ALA A 181 18.99 8.14 1.47
N THR A 182 18.07 8.31 2.43
CA THR A 182 17.65 7.26 3.35
C THR A 182 16.17 6.87 3.22
N GLY A 183 15.33 7.73 2.65
CA GLY A 183 13.87 7.53 2.52
C GLY A 183 13.46 6.25 1.80
N ASN A 184 14.29 5.76 0.87
CA ASN A 184 14.04 4.52 0.12
C ASN A 184 14.06 3.25 0.97
N TRP A 185 14.63 3.30 2.18
CA TRP A 185 14.89 2.14 3.04
C TRP A 185 14.13 2.18 4.37
N ILE A 186 13.46 3.29 4.68
CA ILE A 186 12.76 3.54 5.97
C ILE A 186 11.23 3.45 5.82
N SER A 187 10.77 3.31 4.57
CA SER A 187 9.46 2.85 4.08
C SER A 187 8.56 2.12 5.08
#